data_AF-A0A538NHN5-F1
#
_entry.id   AF-A0A538NHN5-F1
#
_cell.length_a   1.000
_cell.length_b   1.000
_cell.length_c   1.000
_cell.angle_alpha   90.00
_cell.angle_beta   90.00
_cell.angle_gamma   90.00
#
_symmetry.space_group_name_H-M   'P 1'
#
loop_
_entity.id
_entity.type
_entity.pdbx_description
1 polymer ?
#
loop_
_entity_poly.entity_id
_entity_poly.type
_entity_poly.pdbx_seq_one_letter_code
_entity_poly.pdbx_strand_id
1 'polypeptide(L)'
;MPTQKVNAWYGWVPDRPDYRDKLYAAIAAPPKKLPRKVDLRRRCSRVEDQGQLGSCTANALVGNLEFLQKKAGHRVTNLSRLFVYYNERAMEGTINDDAGAMIRDGVKSLVKLG
;
A
#
# COMPACT_ATOMS: atom_id res chain seq x y z
N MET A 1 -23.31 17.20 -4.16
CA MET A 1 -23.60 15.83 -4.67
C MET A 1 -22.27 15.09 -4.74
N PRO A 2 -22.14 13.84 -4.26
CA PRO A 2 -20.89 13.11 -4.40
C PRO A 2 -20.63 12.91 -5.88
N THR A 3 -19.50 13.41 -6.37
CA THR A 3 -19.04 13.23 -7.74
C THR A 3 -18.85 11.74 -7.99
N GLN A 4 -19.55 11.22 -9.00
CA GLN A 4 -19.46 9.82 -9.42
C GLN A 4 -17.99 9.51 -9.73
N LYS A 5 -17.35 8.62 -8.95
CA LYS A 5 -15.95 8.24 -9.19
C LYS A 5 -15.86 7.58 -10.56
N VAL A 6 -15.05 8.16 -11.44
CA VAL A 6 -14.87 7.77 -12.84
C VAL A 6 -14.34 6.34 -13.00
N ASN A 7 -13.75 5.75 -11.95
CA ASN A 7 -13.23 4.38 -11.95
C ASN A 7 -13.56 3.65 -10.64
N ALA A 8 -14.65 2.88 -10.62
CA ALA A 8 -15.04 2.06 -9.45
C ALA A 8 -13.98 1.01 -9.06
N TRP A 9 -13.05 0.67 -9.96
CA TRP A 9 -11.97 -0.28 -9.72
C TRP A 9 -10.77 0.29 -8.96
N TYR A 10 -10.63 1.61 -8.84
CA TYR A 10 -9.49 2.22 -8.16
C TYR A 10 -9.96 2.96 -6.91
N GLY A 11 -9.13 2.94 -5.87
CA GLY A 11 -9.43 3.63 -4.62
C GLY A 11 -8.31 4.51 -4.10
N TRP A 12 -7.24 4.74 -4.86
CA TRP A 12 -6.19 5.65 -4.39
C TRP A 12 -6.74 7.07 -4.23
N VAL A 13 -6.49 7.65 -3.05
CA VAL A 13 -6.75 9.05 -2.72
C VAL A 13 -5.40 9.75 -2.51
N PRO A 14 -5.21 10.97 -3.04
CA PRO A 14 -4.00 11.73 -2.79
C PRO A 14 -3.73 11.97 -1.31
N ASP A 15 -2.52 11.65 -0.89
CA ASP A 15 -2.00 11.89 0.45
C ASP A 15 -2.02 13.40 0.80
N ARG A 16 -2.68 13.80 1.90
CA ARG A 16 -2.56 15.15 2.49
C ARG A 16 -1.13 15.46 2.96
N PRO A 17 -0.47 16.56 2.59
CA PRO A 17 0.91 16.82 3.03
C PRO A 17 1.09 16.79 4.56
N ASP A 18 2.17 16.17 5.05
CA ASP A 18 2.56 16.15 6.47
C ASP A 18 4.05 16.50 6.59
N TYR A 19 4.38 17.54 7.36
CA TYR A 19 5.76 18.01 7.53
C TYR A 19 6.66 17.01 8.28
N ARG A 20 6.06 15.98 8.91
CA ARG A 20 6.77 14.92 9.64
C ARG A 20 7.18 13.76 8.72
N ASP A 21 6.74 13.77 7.46
CA ASP A 21 7.06 12.73 6.49
C ASP A 21 8.59 12.67 6.27
N LYS A 22 9.17 11.47 6.39
CA LYS A 22 10.62 11.25 6.26
C LYS A 22 10.99 11.08 4.79
N LEU A 23 11.91 11.90 4.30
CA LEU A 23 12.49 11.72 2.98
C LEU A 23 13.35 10.44 2.95
N TYR A 24 13.11 9.56 1.97
CA TYR A 24 13.89 8.33 1.83
C TYR A 24 15.40 8.60 1.68
N ALA A 25 15.78 9.69 0.99
CA ALA A 25 17.18 10.10 0.83
C ALA A 25 17.87 10.45 2.16
N ALA A 26 17.12 10.81 3.22
CA ALA A 26 17.67 11.09 4.54
C ALA A 26 18.04 9.81 5.31
N ILE A 27 17.51 8.65 4.91
CA ILE A 27 17.73 7.36 5.59
C ILE A 27 18.46 6.33 4.72
N ALA A 28 18.49 6.50 3.40
CA ALA A 28 19.16 5.62 2.48
C ALA A 28 19.87 6.42 1.38
N ALA A 29 21.20 6.34 1.37
CA ALA A 29 22.00 6.97 0.34
C ALA A 29 21.73 6.29 -1.03
N PRO A 30 21.46 7.05 -2.09
CA PRO A 30 21.29 6.46 -3.42
C PRO A 30 22.59 5.81 -3.91
N PRO A 31 22.52 4.78 -4.75
CA PRO A 31 23.73 4.19 -5.33
C PRO A 31 24.46 5.22 -6.19
N LYS A 32 25.79 5.29 -6.10
CA LYS A 32 26.61 6.14 -6.98
C LYS A 32 26.43 5.82 -8.47
N LYS A 33 26.07 4.57 -8.79
CA LYS A 33 25.80 4.10 -10.15
C LYS A 33 24.60 3.17 -10.15
N LEU A 34 23.61 3.49 -10.97
CA LEU A 34 22.46 2.62 -11.17
C LEU A 34 22.78 1.51 -12.18
N PRO A 35 22.27 0.28 -11.98
CA PRO A 35 22.33 -0.75 -13.00
C PRO A 35 21.46 -0.35 -14.20
N ARG A 36 21.83 -0.80 -15.40
CA ARG A 36 21.06 -0.52 -16.64
C ARG A 36 19.67 -1.13 -16.63
N LYS A 37 19.45 -2.18 -15.83
CA LYS A 37 18.17 -2.91 -15.70
C LYS A 37 18.09 -3.54 -14.31
N VAL A 38 16.91 -3.51 -13.71
CA VAL A 38 16.59 -4.23 -12.48
C VAL A 38 15.31 -5.02 -12.69
N ASP A 39 15.29 -6.27 -12.24
CA ASP A 39 14.08 -7.08 -12.17
C ASP A 39 13.94 -7.67 -10.77
N LEU A 40 12.91 -7.21 -10.05
CA LEU A 40 12.63 -7.64 -8.68
C LEU A 40 11.55 -8.73 -8.60
N ARG A 41 10.96 -9.15 -9.73
CA ARG A 41 9.77 -10.02 -9.78
C ARG A 41 9.95 -11.35 -9.07
N ARG A 42 11.17 -11.90 -9.05
CA ARG A 42 11.50 -13.14 -8.32
C ARG A 42 11.19 -13.05 -6.81
N ARG A 43 11.11 -11.83 -6.27
CA ARG A 43 10.78 -11.55 -4.86
C ARG A 43 9.35 -11.07 -4.66
N CYS A 44 8.56 -10.88 -5.71
CA CYS A 44 7.14 -10.55 -5.54
C CYS A 44 6.34 -11.81 -5.22
N SER A 45 5.28 -11.69 -4.42
CA SER A 45 4.25 -12.72 -4.30
C SER A 45 3.44 -12.84 -5.61
N ARG A 46 2.46 -13.73 -5.64
CA ARG A 46 1.56 -13.85 -6.80
C ARG A 46 0.77 -12.54 -6.92
N VAL A 47 0.39 -12.19 -8.15
CA VAL A 47 -0.50 -11.06 -8.38
C VAL A 47 -1.86 -11.38 -7.77
N GLU A 48 -2.37 -10.43 -6.99
CA GLU A 48 -3.65 -10.51 -6.33
C GLU A 48 -4.76 -9.88 -7.17
N ASP A 49 -5.98 -10.40 -7.01
CA ASP A 49 -7.20 -9.80 -7.57
C ASP A 49 -7.92 -9.03 -6.46
N GLN A 50 -8.06 -7.71 -6.63
CA GLN A 50 -8.78 -6.85 -5.67
C GLN A 50 -10.31 -6.93 -5.84
N GLY A 51 -10.80 -7.55 -6.91
CA GLY A 51 -12.20 -7.64 -7.24
C GLY A 51 -12.83 -6.27 -7.52
N GLN A 52 -14.04 -6.07 -6.99
CA GLN A 52 -14.85 -4.87 -7.24
C GLN A 52 -14.68 -3.76 -6.20
N LEU A 53 -13.75 -3.92 -5.25
CA LEU A 53 -13.52 -2.95 -4.18
C LEU A 53 -12.42 -1.96 -4.56
N GLY A 54 -12.52 -0.72 -4.11
CA GLY A 54 -11.48 0.32 -4.17
C GLY A 54 -10.28 0.07 -3.26
N SER A 55 -9.80 -1.18 -3.12
CA SER A 55 -8.78 -1.58 -2.12
C SER A 55 -7.34 -1.58 -2.65
N CYS A 56 -7.03 -0.84 -3.72
CA CYS A 56 -5.74 -0.93 -4.40
C CYS A 56 -4.54 -0.53 -3.51
N THR A 57 -4.70 0.40 -2.58
CA THR A 57 -3.69 0.79 -1.58
C THR A 57 -3.32 -0.38 -0.69
N ALA A 58 -4.32 -1.05 -0.11
CA ALA A 58 -4.15 -2.23 0.71
C ALA A 58 -3.51 -3.40 -0.08
N ASN A 59 -3.90 -3.62 -1.34
CA ASN A 59 -3.28 -4.64 -2.20
C ASN A 59 -1.80 -4.34 -2.44
N ALA A 60 -1.45 -3.09 -2.77
CA ALA A 60 -0.06 -2.68 -2.99
C ALA A 60 0.79 -2.83 -1.72
N LEU A 61 0.26 -2.44 -0.55
CA LEU A 61 0.97 -2.48 0.73
C LEU A 61 1.16 -3.91 1.24
N VAL A 62 0.13 -4.77 1.15
CA VAL A 62 0.27 -6.19 1.47
C VAL A 62 1.29 -6.87 0.55
N GLY A 63 1.21 -6.62 -0.77
CA GLY A 63 2.20 -7.14 -1.72
C GLY A 63 3.63 -6.66 -1.41
N ASN A 64 3.79 -5.43 -0.91
CA ASN A 64 5.08 -4.92 -0.45
C ASN A 64 5.58 -5.65 0.81
N LEU A 65 4.72 -5.90 1.81
CA LEU A 65 5.09 -6.66 3.00
C LEU A 65 5.50 -8.10 2.66
N GLU A 66 4.75 -8.77 1.78
CA GLU A 66 5.09 -10.13 1.30
C GLU A 66 6.42 -10.14 0.53
N PHE A 67 6.69 -9.10 -0.26
CA PHE A 67 7.99 -8.90 -0.90
C PHE A 67 9.11 -8.76 0.14
N LEU A 68 8.88 -7.98 1.21
CA LEU A 68 9.85 -7.79 2.29
C LEU A 68 10.08 -9.09 3.07
N GLN A 69 9.04 -9.91 3.30
CA GLN A 69 9.17 -11.25 3.88
C GLN A 69 10.10 -12.13 3.04
N LYS A 70 9.87 -12.22 1.71
CA LYS A 70 10.76 -12.96 0.80
C LYS A 70 12.19 -12.42 0.84
N LYS A 71 12.35 -11.09 0.84
CA LYS A 71 13.66 -10.44 0.88
C LYS A 71 14.42 -10.74 2.18
N ALA A 72 13.72 -10.88 3.30
CA ALA A 72 14.28 -11.23 4.61
C ALA A 72 14.53 -12.74 4.80
N GLY A 73 14.19 -13.58 3.81
CA GLY A 73 14.30 -15.04 3.92
C GLY A 73 13.19 -15.69 4.73
N HIS A 74 12.11 -14.95 5.03
CA HIS A 74 10.95 -15.48 5.73
C HIS A 74 9.99 -16.18 4.77
N ARG A 75 9.20 -17.12 5.29
CA ARG A 75 8.08 -17.71 4.56
C ARG A 75 7.02 -16.63 4.30
N VAL A 76 6.50 -16.58 3.07
CA VAL A 76 5.38 -15.69 2.75
C VAL A 76 4.10 -16.21 3.36
N THR A 77 3.41 -15.33 4.07
CA THR A 77 2.06 -15.54 4.56
C THR A 77 1.10 -14.73 3.71
N ASN A 78 -0.07 -15.29 3.38
CA ASN A 78 -1.13 -14.54 2.72
C ASN A 78 -1.71 -13.53 3.72
N LEU A 79 -1.31 -12.26 3.62
CA LEU A 79 -1.74 -11.23 4.57
C LEU A 79 -3.11 -10.66 4.17
N SER A 80 -3.88 -10.23 5.18
CA SER A 80 -5.23 -9.73 4.94
C SER A 80 -5.22 -8.31 4.37
N ARG A 81 -5.56 -8.18 3.08
CA ARG A 81 -5.79 -6.89 2.41
C ARG A 81 -6.99 -6.15 3.00
N LEU A 82 -8.05 -6.87 3.35
CA LEU A 82 -9.24 -6.25 3.92
C LEU A 82 -9.02 -5.75 5.35
N PHE A 83 -8.07 -6.32 6.09
CA PHE A 83 -7.64 -5.75 7.38
C PHE A 83 -7.06 -4.34 7.17
N VAL A 84 -6.11 -4.19 6.24
CA VAL A 84 -5.52 -2.89 5.91
C VAL A 84 -6.59 -1.94 5.38
N TYR A 85 -7.43 -2.39 4.43
CA TYR A 85 -8.46 -1.54 3.82
C TYR A 85 -9.56 -1.10 4.79
N TYR A 86 -9.90 -1.93 5.78
CA TYR A 86 -10.81 -1.53 6.86
C TYR A 86 -10.19 -0.44 7.72
N ASN A 87 -8.93 -0.62 8.15
CA ASN A 87 -8.26 0.33 9.02
C ASN A 87 -7.97 1.68 8.33
N GLU A 88 -7.64 1.66 7.04
CA GLU A 88 -7.55 2.86 6.20
C GLU A 88 -8.84 3.68 6.30
N ARG A 89 -9.99 3.08 5.97
CA ARG A 89 -11.29 3.74 6.02
C ARG A 89 -11.73 4.12 7.45
N ALA A 90 -11.29 3.37 8.46
CA ALA A 90 -11.51 3.74 9.86
C ALA A 90 -10.79 5.04 10.24
N MET A 91 -9.56 5.24 9.75
CA MET A 91 -8.81 6.49 9.96
C MET A 91 -9.39 7.66 9.17
N GLU A 92 -9.93 7.39 7.98
CA GLU A 92 -10.52 8.42 7.10
C GLU A 92 -12.00 8.73 7.40
N GLY A 93 -12.66 7.94 8.25
CA GLY A 93 -14.06 8.13 8.63
C GLY A 93 -15.08 7.64 7.60
N THR A 94 -14.71 6.64 6.79
CA THR A 94 -15.48 6.17 5.62
C THR A 94 -15.75 4.66 5.63
N ILE A 95 -15.76 4.02 6.80
CA ILE A 95 -15.89 2.55 6.94
C ILE A 95 -17.13 1.95 6.25
N ASN A 96 -18.20 2.72 6.16
CA ASN A 96 -19.48 2.29 5.58
C ASN A 96 -19.54 2.47 4.06
N ASP A 97 -18.51 3.06 3.45
CA ASP A 97 -18.44 3.37 2.02
C ASP A 97 -17.22 2.73 1.36
N ASP A 98 -17.30 2.45 0.07
CA ASP A 98 -16.13 2.09 -0.74
C ASP A 98 -15.37 3.35 -1.19
N ALA A 99 -14.81 4.06 -0.21
CA ALA A 99 -14.22 5.39 -0.41
C ALA A 99 -12.78 5.36 -0.92
N GLY A 100 -12.15 4.19 -1.02
CA GLY A 100 -10.71 4.11 -1.25
C GLY A 100 -9.91 4.57 -0.02
N ALA A 101 -8.63 4.88 -0.22
CA ALA A 101 -7.74 5.34 0.83
C ALA A 101 -6.49 6.09 0.34
N MET A 102 -5.91 6.87 1.23
CA MET A 102 -4.55 7.42 1.19
C MET A 102 -3.53 6.31 1.53
N ILE A 103 -2.44 6.25 0.78
CA ILE A 103 -1.39 5.22 1.00
C ILE A 103 -0.81 5.37 2.41
N ARG A 104 -0.67 6.60 2.91
CA ARG A 104 -0.11 6.82 4.25
C ARG A 104 -0.93 6.22 5.38
N ASP A 105 -2.26 6.15 5.22
CA ASP A 105 -3.12 5.61 6.27
C ASP A 105 -3.03 4.08 6.27
N GLY A 106 -2.80 3.48 5.10
CA GLY A 106 -2.40 2.07 4.99
C GLY A 106 -1.05 1.80 5.65
N VAL A 107 -0.03 2.62 5.38
CA VAL A 107 1.28 2.52 6.06
C VAL A 107 1.13 2.67 7.57
N LYS A 108 0.31 3.63 8.02
CA LYS A 108 0.03 3.85 9.44
C LYS A 108 -0.71 2.69 10.09
N SER A 109 -1.67 2.07 9.37
CA SER A 109 -2.31 0.82 9.79
C SER A 109 -1.27 -0.27 10.01
N LEU A 110 -0.36 -0.49 9.06
CA LEU A 110 0.67 -1.51 9.20
C LEU A 110 1.58 -1.26 10.41
N VAL A 111 2.03 -0.02 10.59
CA VAL A 111 2.94 0.33 11.69
C VAL A 111 2.28 0.26 13.07
N LYS A 112 0.97 0.57 13.17
CA LYS A 112 0.26 0.68 14.46
C LYS A 112 -0.56 -0.55 14.83
N LEU A 113 -1.03 -1.31 13.84
CA LEU A 113 -2.03 -2.36 14.01
C LEU A 113 -1.57 -3.74 13.48
N GLY A 114 -0.57 -3.81 12.59
CA GLY A 114 0.02 -5.07 12.12
C GLY A 114 0.56 -5.04 10.70
#